data_AF-C7DHR9-F1
#
_entry.id   AF-C7DHR9-F1
#
_cell.length_a   1.000
_cell.length_b   1.000
_cell.length_c   1.000
_cell.angle_alpha   90.00
_cell.angle_beta   90.00
_cell.angle_gamma   90.00
#
_symmetry.space_group_name_H-M   'P 1'
#
loop_
_entity.id
_entity.type
_entity.pdbx_description
1 polymer ?
#
loop_
_entity_poly.entity_id
_entity_poly.type
_entity_poly.pdbx_seq_one_letter_code
_entity_poly.pdbx_strand_id
1 'polypeptide(L)'
;MNAKGYAAMHAKSKSSGKEFMCTGCGTVVVSQNDIDFCPSCESIVYASAKSVGAGDPGLLSAISSIKASIEAGKLDEAEKAYAALFDKSKNAAFLYNPGILYIRHSNLELASIDYYREGFMEENAQHRANATSLMYNAKLLLYKAISAISKDISSGAVDALNGRYLAFLCHVKLGDYKSATHTIKEIAELPQGKSRDIVLGYSNIVLLSAMGNYKDLVPAAEQFISKNGFFVNALYYMSYGLFKTKKAKEAKELLSIIKDDGINNIDSLLKQIG
;
A
#
# COMPACT_ATOMS: atom_id res chain seq x y z
N MET A 1 -6.72 -23.43 -3.63
CA MET A 1 -5.69 -23.69 -2.60
C MET A 1 -6.28 -23.45 -1.22
N ASN A 2 -5.90 -24.21 -0.19
CA ASN A 2 -6.46 -24.06 1.17
C ASN A 2 -5.49 -23.29 2.09
N ALA A 3 -5.94 -22.93 3.31
CA ALA A 3 -5.16 -22.15 4.28
C ALA A 3 -3.81 -22.79 4.62
N LYS A 4 -3.73 -24.13 4.72
CA LYS A 4 -2.47 -24.86 4.97
C LYS A 4 -1.46 -24.64 3.84
N GLY A 5 -1.92 -24.63 2.59
CA GLY A 5 -1.07 -24.34 1.42
C GLY A 5 -0.48 -22.92 1.48
N TYR A 6 -1.32 -21.92 1.79
CA TYR A 6 -0.85 -20.54 1.95
C TYR A 6 0.12 -20.37 3.13
N ALA A 7 -0.13 -21.03 4.27
CA ALA A 7 0.76 -21.00 5.42
C ALA A 7 2.14 -21.60 5.09
N ALA A 8 2.18 -22.70 4.32
CA ALA A 8 3.43 -23.30 3.86
C ALA A 8 4.20 -22.36 2.91
N MET A 9 3.50 -21.67 1.99
CA MET A 9 4.11 -20.68 1.11
C MET A 9 4.66 -19.48 1.90
N HIS A 10 3.93 -19.00 2.90
CA HIS A 10 4.37 -17.91 3.78
C HIS A 10 5.60 -18.28 4.60
N ALA A 11 5.59 -19.44 5.24
CA ALA A 11 6.73 -19.95 6.01
C ALA A 11 7.98 -20.13 5.12
N LYS A 12 7.79 -20.61 3.89
CA LYS A 12 8.86 -20.67 2.90
C LYS A 12 9.37 -19.27 2.54
N SER A 13 8.47 -18.30 2.38
CA SER A 13 8.84 -16.91 2.11
C SER A 13 9.67 -16.30 3.23
N LYS A 14 9.27 -16.49 4.49
CA LYS A 14 10.01 -16.02 5.66
C LYS A 14 11.39 -16.67 5.83
N SER A 15 11.51 -17.95 5.50
CA SER A 15 12.76 -18.71 5.72
C SER A 15 13.78 -18.57 4.59
N SER A 16 13.33 -18.35 3.35
CA SER A 16 14.21 -18.30 2.17
C SER A 16 14.18 -16.96 1.43
N GLY A 17 13.35 -16.02 1.88
CA GLY A 17 13.21 -14.70 1.27
C GLY A 17 14.36 -13.77 1.63
N LYS A 18 14.57 -12.76 0.80
CA LYS A 18 15.50 -11.66 1.05
C LYS A 18 14.75 -10.49 1.66
N GLU A 19 15.41 -9.77 2.56
CA GLU A 19 14.88 -8.55 3.16
C GLU A 19 15.22 -7.32 2.32
N PHE A 20 14.18 -6.52 2.05
CA PHE A 20 14.27 -5.27 1.33
C PHE A 20 13.62 -4.16 2.14
N MET A 21 14.20 -2.97 2.11
CA MET A 21 13.55 -1.82 2.73
C MET A 21 12.81 -1.02 1.67
N CYS A 22 11.53 -0.74 1.92
CA CYS A 22 10.76 0.17 1.10
C CYS A 22 11.40 1.57 1.15
N THR A 23 11.86 2.07 0.00
CA THR A 23 12.46 3.41 -0.12
C THR A 23 11.45 4.55 0.04
N GLY A 24 10.16 4.20 0.06
CA GLY A 24 9.08 5.14 0.30
C GLY A 24 8.81 5.39 1.79
N CYS A 25 8.63 4.32 2.57
CA CYS A 25 8.17 4.41 3.97
C CYS A 25 9.04 3.66 4.99
N GLY A 26 10.13 3.02 4.57
CA GLY A 26 11.08 2.34 5.46
C GLY A 26 10.62 0.99 6.01
N THR A 27 9.46 0.50 5.59
CA THR A 27 9.00 -0.85 5.98
C THR A 27 9.92 -1.91 5.38
N VAL A 28 10.35 -2.87 6.19
CA VAL A 28 11.10 -4.04 5.72
C VAL A 28 10.13 -5.07 5.15
N VAL A 29 10.45 -5.56 3.96
CA VAL A 29 9.65 -6.52 3.18
C VAL A 29 10.51 -7.75 2.95
N VAL A 30 9.95 -8.92 3.24
CA VAL A 30 10.60 -10.21 2.94
C VAL A 30 10.01 -10.75 1.65
N SER A 31 10.83 -10.95 0.62
CA SER A 31 10.36 -11.50 -0.67
C SER A 31 11.20 -12.66 -1.17
N GLN A 32 10.55 -13.60 -1.84
CA GLN A 32 11.20 -14.66 -2.61
C GLN A 32 11.47 -14.27 -4.07
N ASN A 33 10.92 -13.12 -4.50
CA ASN A 33 11.09 -12.59 -5.85
C ASN A 33 12.01 -11.37 -5.81
N ASP A 34 12.53 -11.00 -6.98
CA ASP A 34 13.29 -9.74 -7.14
C ASP A 34 12.38 -8.49 -7.15
N ILE A 35 11.08 -8.68 -6.91
CA ILE A 35 10.04 -7.64 -6.86
C ILE A 35 8.97 -8.04 -5.84
N ASP A 36 8.53 -7.09 -5.04
CA ASP A 36 7.42 -7.21 -4.09
C ASP A 36 6.66 -5.88 -3.96
N PHE A 37 5.58 -5.87 -3.18
CA PHE A 37 4.79 -4.69 -2.84
C PHE A 37 4.84 -4.45 -1.35
N CYS A 38 5.19 -3.22 -0.95
CA CYS A 38 5.29 -2.87 0.45
C CYS A 38 3.96 -3.13 1.20
N PRO A 39 3.94 -3.92 2.29
CA PRO A 39 2.72 -4.15 3.06
C PRO A 39 2.15 -2.89 3.72
N SER A 40 3.01 -1.90 3.93
CA SER A 40 2.60 -0.60 4.39
C SER A 40 2.08 0.22 3.22
N CYS A 41 2.94 0.80 2.39
CA CYS A 41 2.52 1.81 1.40
C CYS A 41 2.17 1.27 0.01
N GLU A 42 2.20 -0.05 -0.20
CA GLU A 42 1.96 -0.71 -1.50
C GLU A 42 2.92 -0.33 -2.64
N SER A 43 3.90 0.56 -2.42
CA SER A 43 4.93 0.86 -3.42
C SER A 43 5.72 -0.39 -3.81
N ILE A 44 6.16 -0.46 -5.07
CA ILE A 44 7.03 -1.56 -5.53
C ILE A 44 8.35 -1.50 -4.77
N VAL A 45 8.84 -2.68 -4.39
CA VAL A 45 10.14 -2.90 -3.79
C VAL A 45 10.90 -3.89 -4.67
N TYR A 46 12.11 -3.54 -5.10
CA TYR A 46 12.96 -4.43 -5.91
C TYR A 46 14.12 -4.98 -5.09
N ALA A 47 14.60 -6.16 -5.47
CA ALA A 47 15.84 -6.69 -4.91
C ALA A 47 17.08 -5.84 -5.24
N SER A 48 17.07 -5.15 -6.39
CA SER A 48 18.12 -4.21 -6.78
C SER A 48 18.08 -2.90 -6.02
N ALA A 49 16.94 -2.57 -5.37
CA ALA A 49 16.85 -1.49 -4.40
C ALA A 49 17.51 -1.95 -3.09
N LYS A 50 18.84 -2.08 -3.15
CA LYS A 50 19.81 -2.18 -2.04
C LYS A 50 19.20 -2.79 -0.77
N SER A 51 19.47 -4.09 -0.56
CA SER A 51 19.29 -4.80 0.72
C SER A 51 19.56 -3.88 1.91
N VAL A 52 18.80 -4.06 3.00
CA VAL A 52 18.95 -3.30 4.25
C VAL A 52 20.45 -3.08 4.53
N GLY A 53 20.92 -1.83 4.39
CA GLY A 53 22.33 -1.45 4.58
C GLY A 53 23.12 -0.96 3.35
N ALA A 54 22.62 -1.11 2.11
CA ALA A 54 23.36 -0.64 0.92
C ALA A 54 22.84 0.70 0.34
N GLY A 55 21.70 1.24 0.83
CA GLY A 55 21.07 2.53 0.46
C GLY A 55 21.97 3.76 0.64
N ASP A 56 21.60 4.92 0.07
CA ASP A 56 22.17 6.21 0.50
C ASP A 56 21.93 6.33 2.02
N PRO A 57 22.97 6.31 2.87
CA PRO A 57 22.79 6.31 4.33
C PRO A 57 21.99 7.52 4.82
N GLY A 58 22.09 8.66 4.12
CA GLY A 58 21.32 9.86 4.42
C GLY A 58 19.83 9.67 4.16
N LEU A 59 19.48 9.00 3.05
CA LEU A 59 18.09 8.66 2.75
C LEU A 59 17.52 7.66 3.76
N LEU A 60 18.30 6.64 4.13
CA LEU A 60 17.86 5.64 5.11
C LEU A 60 17.62 6.27 6.48
N SER A 61 18.53 7.12 6.95
CA SER A 61 18.36 7.87 8.20
C SER A 61 17.11 8.76 8.20
N ALA A 62 16.87 9.46 7.09
CA ALA A 62 15.68 10.29 6.93
C ALA A 62 14.38 9.47 6.97
N ILE A 63 14.34 8.33 6.28
CA ILE A 63 13.19 7.42 6.28
C ILE A 63 12.96 6.80 7.67
N SER A 64 14.02 6.39 8.38
CA SER A 64 13.91 5.91 9.76
C SER A 64 13.37 6.99 10.70
N SER A 65 13.79 8.24 10.53
CA SER A 65 13.30 9.38 11.32
C SER A 65 11.82 9.65 11.04
N ILE A 66 11.41 9.62 9.77
CA ILE A 66 9.99 9.72 9.37
C ILE A 66 9.16 8.63 10.06
N LYS A 67 9.63 7.38 10.02
CA LYS A 67 8.94 6.27 10.67
C LYS A 67 8.78 6.50 12.17
N ALA A 68 9.84 6.94 12.86
CA ALA A 68 9.77 7.26 14.29
C ALA A 68 8.80 8.42 14.60
N SER A 69 8.75 9.47 13.78
CA SER A 69 7.77 10.55 13.92
C SER A 69 6.33 10.05 13.75
N ILE A 70 6.08 9.15 12.79
CA ILE A 70 4.77 8.52 12.58
C ILE A 70 4.36 7.69 13.81
N GLU A 71 5.26 6.84 14.31
CA GLU A 71 5.03 6.00 15.48
C GLU A 71 4.78 6.84 16.76
N ALA A 72 5.39 8.02 16.84
CA ALA A 72 5.16 8.99 17.91
C ALA A 72 3.92 9.89 17.70
N GLY A 73 3.15 9.72 16.61
CA GLY A 73 1.98 10.54 16.29
C GLY A 73 2.29 11.97 15.82
N LYS A 74 3.54 12.26 15.48
CA LYS A 74 4.04 13.59 15.07
C LYS A 74 3.93 13.76 13.55
N LEU A 75 2.71 13.87 13.05
CA LEU A 75 2.44 13.88 11.60
C LEU A 75 3.03 15.09 10.89
N ASP A 76 3.00 16.27 11.51
CA ASP A 76 3.59 17.49 10.94
C ASP A 76 5.11 17.37 10.76
N GLU A 77 5.81 16.69 11.69
CA GLU A 77 7.24 16.42 11.58
C GLU A 77 7.51 15.44 10.43
N ALA A 78 6.70 14.38 10.32
CA ALA A 78 6.79 13.43 9.22
C ALA A 78 6.53 14.08 7.85
N GLU A 79 5.52 14.96 7.75
CA GLU A 79 5.22 15.70 6.51
C GLU A 79 6.39 16.59 6.10
N LYS A 80 6.95 17.38 7.03
CA LYS A 80 8.11 18.23 6.73
C LYS A 80 9.30 17.42 6.24
N ALA A 81 9.55 16.26 6.84
CA ALA A 81 10.62 15.37 6.42
C ALA A 81 10.37 14.78 5.02
N TYR A 82 9.13 14.37 4.71
CA TYR A 82 8.75 13.95 3.35
C TYR A 82 8.91 15.09 2.33
N ALA A 83 8.49 16.31 2.66
CA ALA A 83 8.63 17.48 1.80
C ALA A 83 10.11 17.77 1.49
N ALA A 84 10.98 17.72 2.50
CA ALA A 84 12.42 17.90 2.30
C ALA A 84 13.04 16.80 1.40
N LEU A 85 12.61 15.54 1.56
CA LEU A 85 13.04 14.45 0.68
C LEU A 85 12.54 14.63 -0.75
N PHE A 86 11.30 15.08 -0.93
CA PHE A 86 10.76 15.43 -2.24
C PHE A 86 11.57 16.58 -2.85
N ASP A 87 11.89 17.62 -2.09
CA ASP A 87 12.62 18.77 -2.62
C ASP A 87 14.02 18.42 -3.12
N LYS A 88 14.70 17.49 -2.43
CA LYS A 88 16.03 17.01 -2.80
C LYS A 88 16.00 16.03 -3.99
N SER A 89 15.08 15.06 -3.98
CA SER A 89 15.10 13.94 -4.93
C SER A 89 14.16 14.11 -6.11
N LYS A 90 13.16 15.00 -5.99
CA LYS A 90 11.99 15.13 -6.86
C LYS A 90 11.18 13.84 -7.05
N ASN A 91 11.44 12.80 -6.25
CA ASN A 91 10.75 11.53 -6.37
C ASN A 91 9.31 11.62 -5.84
N ALA A 92 8.34 11.43 -6.73
CA ALA A 92 6.91 11.48 -6.43
C ALA A 92 6.44 10.51 -5.32
N ALA A 93 7.20 9.45 -5.01
CA ALA A 93 6.90 8.57 -3.87
C ALA A 93 6.86 9.35 -2.54
N PHE A 94 7.68 10.41 -2.40
CA PHE A 94 7.67 11.26 -1.20
C PHE A 94 6.49 12.24 -1.14
N LEU A 95 5.69 12.36 -2.22
CA LEU A 95 4.37 13.00 -2.18
C LEU A 95 3.27 11.97 -1.91
N TYR A 96 3.39 10.77 -2.49
CA TYR A 96 2.43 9.70 -2.32
C TYR A 96 2.34 9.19 -0.87
N ASN A 97 3.47 8.87 -0.25
CA ASN A 97 3.51 8.25 1.08
C ASN A 97 2.86 9.10 2.20
N PRO A 98 3.14 10.41 2.33
CA PRO A 98 2.39 11.23 3.29
C PRO A 98 0.89 11.31 2.95
N GLY A 99 0.51 11.24 1.67
CA GLY A 99 -0.90 11.13 1.28
C GLY A 99 -1.57 9.86 1.81
N ILE A 100 -0.89 8.71 1.73
CA ILE A 100 -1.39 7.45 2.32
C ILE A 100 -1.48 7.52 3.84
N LEU A 101 -0.50 8.15 4.49
CA LEU A 101 -0.51 8.38 5.93
C LEU A 101 -1.75 9.19 6.33
N TYR A 102 -2.03 10.30 5.64
CA TYR A 102 -3.20 11.12 5.91
C TYR A 102 -4.53 10.40 5.69
N ILE A 103 -4.64 9.53 4.69
CA ILE A 103 -5.82 8.66 4.53
C ILE A 103 -6.00 7.77 5.76
N ARG A 104 -4.92 7.18 6.28
CA ARG A 104 -4.99 6.31 7.47
C ARG A 104 -5.43 7.07 8.70
N HIS A 105 -4.81 8.21 8.98
CA HIS A 105 -5.16 9.02 10.13
C HIS A 105 -6.59 9.57 10.03
N SER A 106 -7.04 9.94 8.83
CA SER A 106 -8.44 10.30 8.58
C SER A 106 -9.39 9.16 8.96
N ASN A 107 -9.07 7.92 8.59
CA ASN A 107 -9.87 6.76 8.97
C ASN A 107 -9.84 6.48 10.48
N LEU A 108 -8.72 6.73 11.17
CA LEU A 108 -8.62 6.59 12.62
C LEU A 108 -9.46 7.64 13.36
N GLU A 109 -9.44 8.90 12.90
CA GLU A 109 -10.32 9.96 13.42
C GLU A 109 -11.79 9.57 13.27
N LEU A 110 -12.19 9.05 12.11
CA LEU A 110 -13.57 8.56 11.90
C LEU A 110 -13.91 7.36 12.79
N ALA A 111 -12.96 6.44 13.01
CA ALA A 111 -13.16 5.29 13.88
C ALA A 111 -13.23 5.65 15.37
N SER A 112 -12.78 6.84 15.75
CA SER A 112 -12.83 7.37 17.12
C SER A 112 -14.16 8.03 17.47
N ILE A 113 -15.06 8.19 16.50
CA ILE A 113 -16.40 8.74 16.72
C ILE A 113 -17.23 7.76 17.56
N ASP A 114 -17.70 8.21 18.72
CA ASP A 114 -18.54 7.42 19.64
C ASP A 114 -19.85 8.17 19.93
N TYR A 115 -20.99 7.55 19.62
CA TYR A 115 -22.32 8.13 19.85
C TYR A 115 -22.94 7.72 21.20
N TYR A 116 -22.25 6.87 21.96
CA TYR A 116 -22.75 6.33 23.23
C TYR A 116 -22.18 7.07 24.45
N ARG A 117 -21.20 7.95 24.25
CA ARG A 117 -20.59 8.75 25.32
C ARG A 117 -21.42 9.99 25.63
N GLU A 118 -21.56 10.35 26.91
CA GLU A 118 -22.20 11.63 27.29
C GLU A 118 -21.37 12.82 26.78
N GLY A 119 -22.04 13.84 26.21
CA GLY A 119 -21.36 15.02 25.67
C GLY A 119 -20.63 14.79 24.33
N PHE A 120 -20.89 13.69 23.63
CA PHE A 120 -20.16 13.28 22.41
C PHE A 120 -20.11 14.31 21.28
N MET A 121 -21.03 15.28 21.23
CA MET A 121 -21.25 16.12 20.04
C MET A 121 -20.03 16.93 19.66
N GLU A 122 -19.36 17.57 20.62
CA GLU A 122 -18.20 18.43 20.39
C GLU A 122 -16.97 17.63 19.96
N GLU A 123 -16.67 16.54 20.67
CA GLU A 123 -15.55 15.63 20.35
C GLU A 123 -15.75 14.99 18.98
N ASN A 124 -16.97 14.50 18.67
CA ASN A 124 -17.28 13.94 17.35
C ASN A 124 -17.22 14.99 16.24
N ALA A 125 -17.58 16.25 16.52
CA ALA A 125 -17.41 17.34 15.55
C ALA A 125 -15.92 17.59 15.25
N GLN A 126 -15.07 17.59 16.28
CA GLN A 126 -13.62 17.73 16.11
C GLN A 126 -13.01 16.58 15.30
N HIS A 127 -13.37 15.34 15.61
CA HIS A 127 -12.91 14.16 14.84
C HIS A 127 -13.32 14.23 13.37
N ARG A 128 -14.55 14.65 13.07
CA ARG A 128 -15.00 14.85 11.67
C ARG A 128 -14.21 15.96 10.98
N ALA A 129 -13.94 17.07 11.67
CA ALA A 129 -13.16 18.18 11.12
C ALA A 129 -11.71 17.74 10.80
N ASN A 130 -11.06 17.04 11.74
CA ASN A 130 -9.73 16.47 11.56
C ASN A 130 -9.69 15.48 10.39
N ALA A 131 -10.63 14.54 10.36
CA ALA A 131 -10.73 13.56 9.28
C ALA A 131 -10.88 14.22 7.90
N THR A 132 -11.69 15.27 7.82
CA THR A 132 -11.92 16.02 6.57
C THR A 132 -10.66 16.75 6.12
N SER A 133 -9.97 17.43 7.05
CA SER A 133 -8.71 18.14 6.78
C SER A 133 -7.61 17.18 6.28
N LEU A 134 -7.42 16.05 6.98
CA LEU A 134 -6.47 15.01 6.59
C LEU A 134 -6.78 14.45 5.20
N MET A 135 -8.04 14.14 4.92
CA MET A 135 -8.45 13.63 3.61
C MET A 135 -8.24 14.66 2.49
N TYR A 136 -8.49 15.95 2.76
CA TYR A 136 -8.20 17.02 1.81
C TYR A 136 -6.70 17.10 1.48
N ASN A 137 -5.85 17.12 2.50
CA ASN A 137 -4.39 17.14 2.32
C ASN A 137 -3.88 15.89 1.60
N ALA A 138 -4.44 14.72 1.91
CA ALA A 138 -4.13 13.49 1.19
C ALA A 138 -4.42 13.62 -0.31
N LYS A 139 -5.62 14.06 -0.68
CA LYS A 139 -5.99 14.24 -2.09
C LYS A 139 -5.08 15.22 -2.80
N LEU A 140 -4.75 16.35 -2.16
CA LEU A 140 -3.82 17.34 -2.69
C LEU A 140 -2.45 16.72 -2.99
N LEU A 141 -1.90 15.95 -2.05
CA LEU A 141 -0.61 15.27 -2.22
C LEU A 141 -0.65 14.22 -3.34
N LEU A 142 -1.74 13.45 -3.46
CA LEU A 142 -1.91 12.46 -4.53
C LEU A 142 -1.99 13.11 -5.92
N TYR A 143 -2.71 14.24 -6.06
CA TYR A 143 -2.71 14.99 -7.33
C TYR A 143 -1.33 15.58 -7.67
N LYS A 144 -0.61 16.10 -6.67
CA LYS A 144 0.78 16.56 -6.85
C LYS A 144 1.69 15.41 -7.29
N ALA A 145 1.53 14.22 -6.69
CA ALA A 145 2.29 13.03 -7.05
C ALA A 145 2.04 12.63 -8.52
N ILE A 146 0.77 12.58 -8.96
CA ILE A 146 0.43 12.32 -10.37
C ILE A 146 1.10 13.33 -11.30
N SER A 147 1.03 14.62 -10.98
CA SER A 147 1.65 15.68 -11.79
C SER A 147 3.18 15.55 -11.88
N ALA A 148 3.84 15.19 -10.77
CA ALA A 148 5.28 14.95 -10.74
C ALA A 148 5.66 13.72 -11.58
N ILE A 149 4.94 12.60 -11.43
CA ILE A 149 5.16 11.36 -12.18
C ILE A 149 5.10 11.60 -13.69
N SER A 150 4.08 12.31 -14.18
CA SER A 150 3.96 12.59 -15.61
C SER A 150 5.18 13.32 -16.16
N LYS A 151 5.75 14.26 -15.40
CA LYS A 151 6.97 14.99 -15.79
C LYS A 151 8.22 14.10 -15.75
N ASP A 152 8.33 13.26 -14.72
CA ASP A 152 9.48 12.38 -14.51
C ASP A 152 9.56 11.27 -15.56
N ILE A 153 8.41 10.70 -15.95
CA ILE A 153 8.33 9.71 -17.03
C ILE A 153 8.75 10.36 -18.36
N SER A 154 8.24 11.54 -18.69
CA SER A 154 8.58 12.23 -19.94
C SER A 154 10.07 12.63 -20.03
N SER A 155 10.72 12.88 -18.90
CA SER A 155 12.15 13.22 -18.84
C SER A 155 13.07 12.00 -18.70
N GLY A 156 12.53 10.80 -18.51
CA GLY A 156 13.29 9.58 -18.27
C GLY A 156 13.95 9.50 -16.87
N ALA A 157 13.57 10.39 -15.95
CA ALA A 157 14.14 10.48 -14.61
C ALA A 157 13.67 9.35 -13.66
N VAL A 158 12.53 8.73 -13.97
CA VAL A 158 11.98 7.60 -13.21
C VAL A 158 11.72 6.42 -14.16
N ASP A 159 11.99 5.22 -13.67
CA ASP A 159 11.61 3.99 -14.36
C ASP A 159 10.10 3.98 -14.69
N ALA A 160 9.77 3.80 -15.97
CA ALA A 160 8.41 3.97 -16.46
C ALA A 160 7.41 3.03 -15.79
N LEU A 161 7.84 1.81 -15.41
CA LEU A 161 7.00 0.86 -14.68
C LEU A 161 6.65 1.39 -13.28
N ASN A 162 7.65 1.85 -12.52
CA ASN A 162 7.45 2.44 -11.20
C ASN A 162 6.57 3.68 -11.23
N GLY A 163 6.86 4.61 -12.15
CA GLY A 163 6.09 5.84 -12.30
C GLY A 163 4.62 5.54 -12.59
N ARG A 164 4.35 4.72 -13.61
CA ARG A 164 2.98 4.34 -13.99
C ARG A 164 2.27 3.59 -12.86
N TYR A 165 2.95 2.66 -12.18
CA TYR A 165 2.34 1.96 -11.05
C TYR A 165 1.99 2.89 -9.88
N LEU A 166 2.86 3.85 -9.56
CA LEU A 166 2.58 4.85 -8.52
C LEU A 166 1.40 5.75 -8.90
N ALA A 167 1.28 6.14 -10.17
CA ALA A 167 0.13 6.89 -10.68
C ALA A 167 -1.16 6.07 -10.58
N PHE A 168 -1.11 4.78 -10.93
CA PHE A 168 -2.22 3.85 -10.74
C PHE A 168 -2.69 3.82 -9.28
N LEU A 169 -1.76 3.68 -8.32
CA LEU A 169 -2.10 3.71 -6.89
C LEU A 169 -2.75 5.05 -6.50
N CYS A 170 -2.23 6.18 -6.97
CA CYS A 170 -2.82 7.50 -6.71
C CYS A 170 -4.27 7.55 -7.22
N HIS A 171 -4.53 7.15 -8.47
CA HIS A 171 -5.86 7.14 -9.05
C HIS A 171 -6.84 6.24 -8.27
N VAL A 172 -6.40 5.04 -7.86
CA VAL A 172 -7.21 4.15 -7.02
C VAL A 172 -7.58 4.82 -5.69
N LYS A 173 -6.61 5.42 -4.99
CA LYS A 173 -6.87 6.08 -3.69
C LYS A 173 -7.72 7.35 -3.83
N LEU A 174 -7.69 7.99 -4.98
CA LEU A 174 -8.58 9.12 -5.32
C LEU A 174 -9.99 8.68 -5.73
N GLY A 175 -10.23 7.38 -5.96
CA GLY A 175 -11.50 6.86 -6.47
C GLY A 175 -11.69 7.06 -7.98
N ASP A 176 -10.66 7.48 -8.71
CA ASP A 176 -10.69 7.67 -10.16
C ASP A 176 -10.33 6.37 -10.88
N TYR A 177 -11.27 5.42 -10.88
CA TYR A 177 -11.06 4.09 -11.45
C TYR A 177 -10.93 4.10 -12.97
N LYS A 178 -11.45 5.14 -13.65
CA LYS A 178 -11.28 5.30 -15.11
C LYS A 178 -9.82 5.56 -15.43
N SER A 179 -9.21 6.52 -14.75
CA SER A 179 -7.78 6.82 -14.94
C SER A 179 -6.90 5.67 -14.45
N ALA A 180 -7.24 5.04 -13.32
CA ALA A 180 -6.51 3.84 -12.85
C ALA A 180 -6.50 2.72 -13.91
N THR A 181 -7.65 2.46 -14.54
CA THR A 181 -7.77 1.47 -15.63
C THR A 181 -6.93 1.88 -16.84
N HIS A 182 -6.91 3.17 -17.18
CA HIS A 182 -6.06 3.68 -18.26
C HIS A 182 -4.58 3.45 -17.97
N THR A 183 -4.12 3.76 -16.76
CA THR A 183 -2.73 3.53 -16.36
C THR A 183 -2.33 2.05 -16.38
N ILE A 184 -3.24 1.12 -16.05
CA ILE A 184 -2.98 -0.33 -16.24
C ILE A 184 -2.73 -0.66 -17.72
N LYS A 185 -3.49 -0.07 -18.65
CA LYS A 185 -3.27 -0.27 -20.09
C LYS A 185 -1.90 0.26 -20.51
N GLU A 186 -1.50 1.43 -20.03
CA GLU A 186 -0.17 1.97 -20.27
C GLU A 186 0.92 1.03 -19.72
N ILE A 187 0.75 0.43 -18.54
CA ILE A 187 1.71 -0.56 -18.01
C ILE A 187 1.79 -1.79 -18.95
N ALA A 188 0.67 -2.22 -19.54
CA ALA A 188 0.62 -3.36 -20.45
C ALA A 188 1.37 -3.10 -21.77
N GLU A 189 1.46 -1.85 -22.20
CA GLU A 189 2.21 -1.41 -23.39
C GLU A 189 3.73 -1.37 -23.16
N LEU A 190 4.21 -1.43 -21.91
CA LEU A 190 5.64 -1.53 -21.61
C LEU A 190 6.23 -2.87 -22.11
N PRO A 191 7.54 -2.92 -22.42
CA PRO A 191 8.21 -4.14 -22.85
C PRO A 191 7.91 -5.34 -21.95
N GLN A 192 7.69 -6.51 -22.56
CA GLN A 192 7.34 -7.71 -21.81
C GLN A 192 8.45 -8.12 -20.85
N GLY A 193 8.07 -8.49 -19.63
CA GLY A 193 9.01 -8.93 -18.61
C GLY A 193 8.30 -9.36 -17.33
N LYS A 194 8.97 -10.21 -16.54
CA LYS A 194 8.43 -10.78 -15.30
C LYS A 194 7.92 -9.70 -14.33
N SER A 195 8.68 -8.62 -14.14
CA SER A 195 8.29 -7.51 -13.25
C SER A 195 7.02 -6.81 -13.71
N ARG A 196 6.88 -6.55 -15.01
CA ARG A 196 5.67 -5.94 -15.59
C ARG A 196 4.46 -6.85 -15.38
N ASP A 197 4.59 -8.14 -15.64
CA ASP A 197 3.48 -9.10 -15.49
C ASP A 197 3.02 -9.24 -14.04
N ILE A 198 3.96 -9.21 -13.09
CA ILE A 198 3.66 -9.19 -11.65
C ILE A 198 2.92 -7.89 -11.28
N VAL A 199 3.40 -6.74 -11.75
CA VAL A 199 2.74 -5.44 -11.51
C VAL A 199 1.34 -5.39 -12.09
N LEU A 200 1.13 -5.89 -13.32
CA LEU A 200 -0.21 -5.95 -13.93
C LEU A 200 -1.17 -6.85 -13.14
N GLY A 201 -0.71 -8.04 -12.76
CA GLY A 201 -1.51 -8.99 -11.99
C GLY A 201 -1.93 -8.40 -10.64
N TYR A 202 -0.99 -7.75 -9.94
CA TYR A 202 -1.28 -7.12 -8.65
C TYR A 202 -2.18 -5.88 -8.80
N SER A 203 -1.94 -5.02 -9.78
CA SER A 203 -2.80 -3.86 -10.06
C SER A 203 -4.25 -4.27 -10.34
N ASN A 204 -4.47 -5.38 -11.03
CA ASN A 204 -5.82 -5.91 -11.24
C ASN A 204 -6.50 -6.32 -9.92
N ILE A 205 -5.78 -6.97 -9.00
CA ILE A 205 -6.29 -7.32 -7.66
C ILE A 205 -6.70 -6.06 -6.90
N VAL A 206 -5.82 -5.05 -6.87
CA VAL A 206 -6.08 -3.78 -6.17
C VAL A 206 -7.31 -3.08 -6.75
N LEU A 207 -7.42 -3.01 -8.09
CA LEU A 207 -8.54 -2.36 -8.77
C LEU A 207 -9.86 -3.09 -8.52
N LEU A 208 -9.89 -4.42 -8.64
CA LEU A 208 -11.08 -5.23 -8.34
C LEU A 208 -11.56 -5.03 -6.90
N SER A 209 -10.63 -4.98 -5.95
CA SER A 209 -10.95 -4.67 -4.55
C SER A 209 -11.53 -3.26 -4.38
N ALA A 210 -10.94 -2.26 -5.03
CA ALA A 210 -11.37 -0.86 -4.92
C ALA A 210 -12.76 -0.63 -5.55
N MET A 211 -13.04 -1.30 -6.66
CA MET A 211 -14.35 -1.26 -7.34
C MET A 211 -15.43 -2.11 -6.63
N GLY A 212 -15.07 -2.86 -5.59
CA GLY A 212 -15.98 -3.76 -4.88
C GLY A 212 -16.37 -5.01 -5.68
N ASN A 213 -15.62 -5.37 -6.72
CA ASN A 213 -15.87 -6.57 -7.51
C ASN A 213 -15.22 -7.80 -6.85
N TYR A 214 -15.77 -8.20 -5.70
CA TYR A 214 -15.20 -9.26 -4.86
C TYR A 214 -15.34 -10.66 -5.46
N LYS A 215 -16.29 -10.88 -6.38
CA LYS A 215 -16.48 -12.17 -7.07
C LYS A 215 -15.30 -12.51 -7.97
N ASP A 216 -14.78 -11.51 -8.68
CA ASP A 216 -13.63 -11.67 -9.57
C ASP A 216 -12.29 -11.48 -8.82
N LEU A 217 -12.30 -10.73 -7.71
CA LEU A 217 -11.12 -10.50 -6.87
C LEU A 217 -10.49 -11.80 -6.35
N VAL A 218 -11.31 -12.67 -5.73
CA VAL A 218 -10.82 -13.90 -5.10
C VAL A 218 -10.11 -14.82 -6.09
N PRO A 219 -10.71 -15.20 -7.24
CA PRO A 219 -10.01 -16.04 -8.22
C PRO A 219 -8.80 -15.33 -8.84
N ALA A 220 -8.84 -14.02 -9.06
CA ALA A 220 -7.69 -13.27 -9.58
C ALA A 220 -6.50 -13.30 -8.61
N ALA A 221 -6.76 -13.10 -7.31
CA ALA A 221 -5.72 -13.15 -6.28
C ALA A 221 -5.16 -14.56 -6.09
N GLU A 222 -6.02 -15.58 -6.12
CA GLU A 222 -5.59 -16.99 -6.05
C GLU A 222 -4.70 -17.37 -7.23
N GLN A 223 -5.09 -16.99 -8.45
CA GLN A 223 -4.30 -17.24 -9.66
C GLN A 223 -2.95 -16.52 -9.58
N PHE A 224 -2.94 -15.27 -9.13
CA PHE A 224 -1.73 -14.47 -8.99
C PHE A 224 -0.73 -15.09 -8.02
N ILE A 225 -1.18 -15.49 -6.82
CA ILE A 225 -0.32 -16.12 -5.81
C ILE A 225 0.18 -17.48 -6.32
N SER A 226 -0.68 -18.27 -6.94
CA SER A 226 -0.31 -19.59 -7.46
C SER A 226 0.75 -19.51 -8.56
N LYS A 227 0.69 -18.48 -9.41
CA LYS A 227 1.63 -18.28 -10.52
C LYS A 227 2.95 -17.65 -10.08
N ASN A 228 2.90 -16.67 -9.18
CA ASN A 228 4.04 -15.79 -8.90
C ASN A 228 4.70 -16.03 -7.53
N GLY A 229 4.13 -16.90 -6.70
CA GLY A 229 4.59 -17.12 -5.34
C GLY A 229 3.83 -16.26 -4.32
N PHE A 230 4.32 -16.25 -3.09
CA PHE A 230 3.62 -15.61 -1.98
C PHE A 230 3.79 -14.08 -1.98
N PHE A 231 2.67 -13.35 -1.98
CA PHE A 231 2.63 -11.90 -1.80
C PHE A 231 1.65 -11.58 -0.67
N VAL A 232 2.17 -10.94 0.39
CA VAL A 232 1.43 -10.61 1.62
C VAL A 232 0.16 -9.82 1.30
N ASN A 233 0.27 -8.76 0.51
CA ASN A 233 -0.88 -7.93 0.15
C ASN A 233 -1.91 -8.64 -0.74
N ALA A 234 -1.47 -9.53 -1.64
CA ALA A 234 -2.40 -10.30 -2.47
C ALA A 234 -3.26 -11.22 -1.60
N LEU A 235 -2.67 -11.85 -0.58
CA LEU A 235 -3.42 -12.68 0.36
C LEU A 235 -4.37 -11.84 1.22
N TYR A 236 -3.97 -10.63 1.63
CA TYR A 236 -4.85 -9.69 2.31
C TYR A 236 -6.08 -9.33 1.46
N TYR A 237 -5.89 -8.93 0.21
CA TYR A 237 -7.01 -8.61 -0.69
C TYR A 237 -7.92 -9.80 -0.96
N MET A 238 -7.34 -11.00 -1.14
CA MET A 238 -8.10 -12.24 -1.24
C MET A 238 -8.96 -12.47 0.01
N SER A 239 -8.39 -12.31 1.21
CA SER A 239 -9.10 -12.47 2.47
C SER A 239 -10.22 -11.45 2.64
N TYR A 240 -9.97 -10.19 2.26
CA TYR A 240 -10.99 -9.14 2.24
C TYR A 240 -12.14 -9.48 1.28
N GLY A 241 -11.83 -9.98 0.08
CA GLY A 241 -12.83 -10.46 -0.88
C GLY A 241 -13.67 -11.63 -0.35
N LEU A 242 -13.03 -12.59 0.33
CA LEU A 242 -13.73 -13.70 0.99
C LEU A 242 -14.69 -13.19 2.08
N PHE A 243 -14.25 -12.25 2.92
CA PHE A 243 -15.10 -11.64 3.93
C PHE A 243 -16.33 -10.97 3.30
N LYS A 244 -16.12 -10.14 2.26
CA LYS A 244 -17.19 -9.43 1.55
C LYS A 244 -18.14 -10.36 0.80
N THR A 245 -17.72 -11.59 0.48
CA THR A 245 -18.54 -12.63 -0.14
C THR A 245 -19.12 -13.63 0.86
N LYS A 246 -19.18 -13.26 2.15
CA LYS A 246 -19.77 -14.05 3.26
C LYS A 246 -19.02 -15.35 3.60
N LYS A 247 -17.75 -15.45 3.23
CA LYS A 247 -16.83 -16.55 3.59
C LYS A 247 -15.91 -16.12 4.72
N ALA A 248 -16.54 -15.73 5.84
CA ALA A 248 -15.87 -15.10 6.97
C ALA A 248 -14.83 -16.02 7.65
N LYS A 249 -15.14 -17.31 7.75
CA LYS A 249 -14.23 -18.31 8.36
C LYS A 249 -12.94 -18.43 7.56
N GLU A 250 -13.05 -18.60 6.25
CA GLU A 250 -11.91 -18.70 5.34
C GLU A 250 -11.09 -17.41 5.34
N ALA A 251 -11.75 -16.25 5.35
CA ALA A 251 -11.09 -14.96 5.47
C ALA A 251 -10.25 -14.86 6.75
N LYS A 252 -10.82 -15.28 7.90
CA LYS A 252 -10.12 -15.29 9.20
C LYS A 252 -8.89 -16.20 9.19
N GLU A 253 -9.05 -17.40 8.64
CA GLU A 253 -7.94 -18.37 8.52
C GLU A 253 -6.79 -17.78 7.71
N LEU A 254 -7.06 -17.11 6.58
CA LEU A 254 -6.01 -16.50 5.78
C LEU A 254 -5.39 -15.27 6.42
N LEU A 255 -6.17 -14.40 7.07
CA LEU A 255 -5.64 -13.25 7.79
C LEU A 255 -4.72 -13.65 8.94
N SER A 256 -5.01 -14.78 9.60
CA SER A 256 -4.17 -15.27 10.70
C SER A 256 -2.75 -15.65 10.26
N ILE A 257 -2.56 -15.97 8.97
CA ILE A 257 -1.24 -16.29 8.38
C ILE A 257 -0.37 -15.04 8.31
N ILE A 258 -0.95 -13.90 7.97
CA ILE A 258 -0.24 -12.65 7.64
C ILE A 258 -0.37 -11.56 8.72
N LYS A 259 -0.92 -11.90 9.89
CA LYS A 259 -1.22 -10.92 10.95
C LYS A 259 0.01 -10.13 11.43
N ASP A 260 1.18 -10.76 11.39
CA ASP A 260 2.44 -10.18 11.89
C ASP A 260 3.27 -9.54 10.75
N ASP A 261 2.72 -9.42 9.53
CA ASP A 261 3.44 -8.91 8.36
C ASP A 261 3.30 -7.38 8.13
N GLY A 262 2.80 -6.66 9.13
CA GLY A 262 2.77 -5.19 9.10
C GLY A 262 1.77 -4.60 8.09
N ILE A 263 0.77 -5.37 7.64
CA ILE A 263 -0.34 -4.83 6.87
C ILE A 263 -1.24 -4.01 7.79
N ASN A 264 -1.42 -2.75 7.43
CA ASN A 264 -2.35 -1.87 8.13
C ASN A 264 -3.79 -2.36 7.93
N ASN A 265 -4.58 -2.40 9.00
CA ASN A 265 -6.00 -2.79 9.06
C ASN A 265 -6.33 -4.29 9.24
N ILE A 266 -5.34 -5.19 9.38
CA ILE A 266 -5.65 -6.61 9.69
C ILE A 266 -6.48 -6.71 10.97
N ASP A 267 -6.08 -6.03 12.04
CA ASP A 267 -6.79 -6.12 13.33
C ASP A 267 -8.21 -5.57 13.26
N SER A 268 -8.43 -4.49 12.50
CA SER A 268 -9.76 -3.93 12.26
C SER A 268 -10.64 -4.93 11.49
N LEU A 269 -10.09 -5.56 10.47
CA LEU A 269 -10.81 -6.57 9.68
C LEU A 269 -11.09 -7.83 10.49
N LEU A 270 -10.14 -8.31 11.30
CA LEU A 270 -10.33 -9.44 12.21
C LEU A 270 -11.44 -9.14 13.24
N LYS A 271 -11.47 -7.93 13.80
CA LYS A 271 -12.55 -7.49 14.71
C LYS A 271 -13.92 -7.47 14.02
N GLN A 272 -14.00 -7.07 12.75
CA GLN A 272 -15.25 -7.09 11.98
C GLN A 272 -15.73 -8.51 11.65
N ILE A 273 -14.82 -9.47 11.55
CA ILE A 273 -15.13 -10.86 11.23
C ILE A 273 -15.69 -11.60 12.45
N GLY A 274 -15.22 -11.28 13.67
CA GLY A 274 -15.53 -12.01 14.91
C GLY A 274 -14.58 -13.16 15.15
#